data_AF-A0A7Y1SXZ2-F1
#
_entry.id   AF-A0A7Y1SXZ2-F1
#
_cell.length_a   1.000
_cell.length_b   1.000
_cell.length_c   1.000
_cell.angle_alpha   90.00
_cell.angle_beta   90.00
_cell.angle_gamma   90.00
#
_symmetry.space_group_name_H-M   'P 1'
#
loop_
_entity.id
_entity.type
_entity.pdbx_description
1 polymer ?
#
loop_
_entity_poly.entity_id
_entity_poly.type
_entity_poly.pdbx_seq_one_letter_code
_entity_poly.pdbx_strand_id
1 'polypeptide(L)'
;MADDDWIEPPAVTGQKLQTATLAGVQDARLVELHPYEDIGSPAWSLEVDPPLETGVWTGGTWNPVPHAVETSPDSPQAYIDQTAQLMGQRGYPDVPIELAQVIRTDLEGDGVYEVIVAARHPGAASYLREEGVFSLIFLRRVIEGDVETAILHDSVFEAGDVGLATSVESAEVAAVADLNGDGVMEIVLDGSGYEWYWSEVFEYVDDDLGPVSRMLCGGGV
;
A
#
# COMPACT_ATOMS: atom_id res chain seq x y z
N MET A 1 -41.04 10.23 -5.71
CA MET A 1 -40.56 8.84 -5.78
C MET A 1 -39.55 8.87 -6.91
N ALA A 2 -38.29 9.06 -6.56
CA ALA A 2 -37.20 8.90 -7.52
C ALA A 2 -37.00 7.40 -7.69
N ASP A 3 -36.90 6.95 -8.94
CA ASP A 3 -36.46 5.59 -9.24
C ASP A 3 -35.05 5.43 -8.66
N ASP A 4 -34.92 4.56 -7.66
CA ASP A 4 -33.62 4.04 -7.26
C ASP A 4 -33.15 3.13 -8.39
N ASP A 5 -32.44 3.70 -9.37
CA ASP A 5 -31.59 2.94 -10.28
C ASP A 5 -30.43 2.36 -9.45
N TRP A 6 -30.72 1.29 -8.71
CA TRP A 6 -29.72 0.45 -8.09
C TRP A 6 -28.84 -0.12 -9.21
N ILE A 7 -27.55 0.19 -9.18
CA ILE A 7 -26.56 -0.50 -10.01
C ILE A 7 -26.58 -1.95 -9.53
N GLU A 8 -27.19 -2.85 -10.30
CA GLU A 8 -27.08 -4.28 -10.04
C GLU A 8 -25.60 -4.66 -10.08
N PRO A 9 -25.12 -5.51 -9.16
CA PRO A 9 -23.75 -5.96 -9.20
C PRO A 9 -23.53 -6.68 -10.53
N PRO A 10 -22.32 -6.63 -11.09
CA PRO A 10 -21.96 -7.65 -12.06
C PRO A 10 -22.19 -9.03 -11.42
N ALA A 11 -22.78 -9.98 -12.14
CA ALA A 11 -23.00 -11.34 -11.65
C ALA A 11 -21.65 -12.06 -11.49
N VAL A 12 -20.98 -11.86 -10.35
CA VAL A 12 -19.63 -12.38 -10.08
C VAL A 12 -19.61 -13.49 -9.02
N THR A 13 -20.76 -13.89 -8.45
CA THR A 13 -20.85 -15.02 -7.51
C THR A 13 -20.30 -16.30 -8.16
N GLY A 14 -19.33 -16.95 -7.50
CA GLY A 14 -18.64 -18.14 -8.01
C GLY A 14 -17.47 -17.84 -8.96
N GLN A 15 -17.12 -16.58 -9.22
CA GLN A 15 -15.90 -16.22 -9.93
C GLN A 15 -14.68 -16.66 -9.10
N LYS A 16 -13.71 -17.27 -9.78
CA LYS A 16 -12.41 -17.57 -9.18
C LYS A 16 -11.67 -16.24 -9.00
N LEU A 17 -11.24 -15.96 -7.79
CA LEU A 17 -10.39 -14.82 -7.48
C LEU A 17 -8.98 -15.33 -7.25
N GLN A 18 -8.00 -14.54 -7.67
CA GLN A 18 -6.63 -14.75 -7.25
C GLN A 18 -6.30 -13.68 -6.23
N THR A 19 -5.86 -14.11 -5.06
CA THR A 19 -5.39 -13.19 -4.03
C THR A 19 -3.89 -13.04 -4.17
N ALA A 20 -3.42 -11.81 -4.29
CA ALA A 20 -2.01 -11.48 -4.12
C ALA A 20 -1.78 -10.93 -2.71
N THR A 21 -0.75 -11.46 -2.05
CA THR A 21 -0.27 -11.03 -0.74
C THR A 21 1.24 -10.88 -0.81
N LEU A 22 1.87 -10.24 0.18
CA LEU A 22 3.33 -10.26 0.31
C LEU A 22 3.92 -11.66 0.53
N ALA A 23 3.10 -12.65 0.91
CA ALA A 23 3.49 -14.05 1.02
C ALA A 23 3.32 -14.83 -0.31
N GLY A 24 2.88 -14.17 -1.38
CA GLY A 24 2.62 -14.74 -2.71
C GLY A 24 1.14 -14.89 -3.03
N VAL A 25 0.85 -15.69 -4.07
CA VAL A 25 -0.51 -15.90 -4.58
C VAL A 25 -1.21 -17.01 -3.81
N GLN A 26 -2.44 -16.74 -3.40
CA GLN A 26 -3.37 -17.75 -2.89
C GLN A 26 -4.62 -17.76 -3.77
N ASP A 27 -5.15 -18.96 -4.04
CA ASP A 27 -6.45 -19.10 -4.69
C ASP A 27 -7.54 -18.81 -3.65
N ALA A 28 -8.44 -17.88 -3.96
CA ALA A 28 -9.65 -17.65 -3.19
C ALA A 28 -10.87 -17.85 -4.10
N ARG A 29 -12.03 -18.05 -3.48
CA ARG A 29 -13.30 -18.06 -4.19
C ARG A 29 -14.19 -16.99 -3.62
N LEU A 30 -14.83 -16.24 -4.51
CA LEU A 30 -15.94 -15.39 -4.14
C LEU A 30 -17.13 -16.28 -3.75
N VAL A 31 -17.42 -16.31 -2.46
CA VAL A 31 -18.53 -17.07 -1.87
C VAL A 31 -19.83 -16.33 -2.12
N GLU A 32 -19.92 -15.08 -1.67
CA GLU A 32 -21.12 -14.26 -1.79
C GLU A 32 -20.80 -12.77 -1.86
N LEU A 33 -21.70 -12.02 -2.48
CA LEU A 33 -21.70 -10.57 -2.58
C LEU A 33 -22.95 -10.06 -1.85
N HIS A 34 -22.78 -9.34 -0.75
CA HIS A 34 -23.91 -8.74 -0.05
C HIS A 34 -23.97 -7.23 -0.31
N PRO A 35 -25.15 -6.66 -0.58
CA PRO A 35 -25.31 -5.21 -0.50
C PRO A 35 -24.98 -4.77 0.92
N TYR A 36 -24.06 -3.82 1.04
CA TYR A 36 -23.70 -3.22 2.30
C TYR A 36 -24.66 -2.06 2.58
N GLU A 37 -25.69 -2.34 3.38
CA GLU A 37 -26.83 -1.43 3.58
C GLU A 37 -26.56 -0.28 4.58
N ASP A 38 -25.37 -0.22 5.22
CA ASP A 38 -25.12 0.63 6.39
C ASP A 38 -24.40 1.97 6.08
N ILE A 39 -23.92 2.15 4.86
CA ILE A 39 -23.44 3.45 4.34
C ILE A 39 -24.39 3.85 3.23
N GLY A 40 -24.82 5.11 3.17
CA GLY A 40 -25.72 5.65 2.14
C GLY A 40 -25.11 5.69 0.72
N SER A 41 -24.33 4.68 0.35
CA SER A 41 -23.64 4.45 -0.91
C SER A 41 -23.72 2.95 -1.24
N PRO A 42 -23.85 2.57 -2.53
CA PRO A 42 -23.89 1.17 -2.92
C PRO A 42 -22.52 0.53 -2.68
N ALA A 43 -22.34 -0.08 -1.51
CA ALA A 43 -21.17 -0.88 -1.18
C ALA A 43 -21.52 -2.36 -1.20
N TRP A 44 -20.50 -3.20 -1.34
CA TRP A 44 -20.64 -4.64 -1.44
C TRP A 44 -19.68 -5.28 -0.46
N SER A 45 -20.15 -6.18 0.41
CA SER A 45 -19.24 -7.03 1.17
C SER A 45 -18.94 -8.32 0.40
N LEU A 46 -17.69 -8.75 0.48
CA LEU A 46 -17.16 -9.93 -0.16
C LEU A 46 -16.89 -10.99 0.91
N GLU A 47 -17.52 -12.15 0.82
CA GLU A 47 -17.09 -13.32 1.59
C GLU A 47 -16.11 -14.15 0.76
N VAL A 48 -14.93 -14.42 1.31
CA VAL A 48 -13.88 -15.22 0.68
C VAL A 48 -13.48 -16.39 1.58
N ASP A 49 -13.19 -17.54 0.95
CA ASP A 49 -12.71 -18.75 1.61
C ASP A 49 -11.37 -19.18 0.98
N PRO A 50 -10.28 -19.29 1.76
CA PRO A 50 -10.19 -18.96 3.20
C PRO A 50 -10.26 -17.44 3.47
N PRO A 51 -10.64 -17.01 4.68
CA PRO A 51 -10.50 -15.63 5.10
C PRO A 51 -9.02 -15.25 5.15
N LEU A 52 -8.71 -14.03 4.73
CA LEU A 52 -7.34 -13.51 4.69
C LEU A 52 -7.23 -12.29 5.59
N GLU A 53 -6.07 -12.14 6.22
CA GLU A 53 -5.80 -10.99 7.10
C GLU A 53 -5.45 -9.72 6.31
N THR A 54 -4.78 -9.84 5.15
CA THR A 54 -4.38 -8.71 4.30
C THR A 54 -4.08 -9.17 2.86
N GLY A 55 -4.45 -8.36 1.85
CA GLY A 55 -4.12 -8.63 0.45
C GLY A 55 -5.10 -8.00 -0.54
N VAL A 56 -4.85 -8.24 -1.83
CA VAL A 56 -5.71 -7.75 -2.93
C VAL A 56 -6.22 -8.89 -3.78
N TRP A 57 -7.46 -8.76 -4.26
CA TRP A 57 -8.09 -9.73 -5.16
C TRP A 57 -8.12 -9.20 -6.58
N THR A 58 -7.75 -10.08 -7.52
CA THR A 58 -7.96 -9.84 -8.94
C THR A 58 -8.97 -10.84 -9.48
N GLY A 59 -9.87 -10.37 -10.35
CA GLY A 59 -10.82 -11.21 -11.10
C GLY A 59 -10.26 -11.71 -12.43
N GLY A 60 -8.98 -11.48 -12.67
CA GLY A 60 -8.27 -11.79 -13.89
C GLY A 60 -8.01 -13.27 -14.11
N THR A 61 -7.52 -13.61 -15.30
CA THR A 61 -7.04 -14.97 -15.64
C THR A 61 -5.52 -15.07 -15.73
N TRP A 62 -4.81 -13.98 -15.45
CA TRP A 62 -3.34 -13.92 -15.50
C TRP A 62 -2.73 -14.41 -14.18
N ASN A 63 -1.41 -14.36 -14.03
CA ASN A 63 -0.77 -14.58 -12.74
C ASN A 63 -0.56 -13.21 -12.09
N PRO A 64 -1.22 -12.88 -10.96
CA PRO A 64 -1.09 -11.55 -10.37
C PRO A 64 0.25 -11.31 -9.68
N VAL A 65 1.11 -12.33 -9.55
CA VAL A 65 2.49 -12.15 -9.06
C VAL A 65 3.43 -12.81 -10.07
N PRO A 66 3.61 -12.19 -11.25
CA PRO A 66 4.46 -12.75 -12.30
C PRO A 66 5.94 -12.76 -11.91
N HIS A 67 6.34 -11.93 -10.94
CA HIS A 67 7.73 -11.77 -10.49
C HIS A 67 7.82 -12.00 -8.97
N ALA A 68 8.99 -12.43 -8.49
CA ALA A 68 9.14 -12.79 -7.08
C ALA A 68 9.04 -11.55 -6.18
N VAL A 69 8.24 -11.66 -5.12
CA VAL A 69 8.16 -10.68 -4.04
C VAL A 69 8.85 -11.29 -2.82
N GLU A 70 9.93 -10.67 -2.39
CA GLU A 70 10.75 -11.12 -1.25
C GLU A 70 10.60 -10.11 -0.11
N THR A 71 10.15 -10.57 1.05
CA THR A 71 10.17 -9.77 2.28
C THR A 71 11.42 -10.10 3.09
N SER A 72 12.10 -9.07 3.58
CA SER A 72 13.24 -9.22 4.48
C SER A 72 12.85 -8.84 5.91
N PRO A 73 13.09 -9.69 6.91
CA PRO A 73 12.94 -9.33 8.32
C PRO A 73 14.14 -8.51 8.83
N ASP A 74 15.23 -8.44 8.04
CA ASP A 74 16.41 -7.70 8.43
C ASP A 74 16.15 -6.19 8.27
N SER A 75 16.87 -5.39 9.04
CA SER A 75 16.90 -3.93 8.86
C SER A 75 18.27 -3.50 8.33
N PRO A 76 18.53 -3.60 7.01
CA PRO A 76 19.82 -3.21 6.45
C PRO A 76 20.15 -1.76 6.77
N GLN A 77 21.37 -1.53 7.27
CA GLN A 77 21.83 -0.19 7.65
C GLN A 77 21.69 0.82 6.50
N ALA A 78 21.87 0.39 5.25
CA ALA A 78 21.71 1.24 4.08
C ALA A 78 20.31 1.88 3.97
N TYR A 79 19.24 1.14 4.32
CA TYR A 79 17.88 1.67 4.27
C TYR A 79 17.54 2.53 5.49
N ILE A 80 18.15 2.23 6.65
CA ILE A 80 18.09 3.12 7.82
C ILE A 80 18.75 4.46 7.50
N ASP A 81 19.95 4.44 6.91
CA ASP A 81 20.69 5.65 6.53
C ASP A 81 19.93 6.48 5.48
N GLN A 82 19.29 5.82 4.52
CA GLN A 82 18.45 6.48 3.52
C GLN A 82 17.20 7.12 4.17
N THR A 83 16.52 6.41 5.08
CA THR A 83 15.41 6.99 5.84
C THR A 83 15.88 8.20 6.66
N ALA A 84 17.03 8.11 7.32
CA ALA A 84 17.60 9.23 8.08
C ALA A 84 17.92 10.43 7.18
N GLN A 85 18.42 10.20 5.97
CA GLN A 85 18.64 11.24 4.99
C GLN A 85 17.32 11.92 4.57
N LEU A 86 16.27 11.14 4.29
CA LEU A 86 14.95 11.65 3.92
C LEU A 86 14.30 12.44 5.06
N MET A 87 14.43 11.99 6.31
CA MET A 87 13.94 12.70 7.48
C MET A 87 14.76 13.98 7.76
N GLY A 88 16.08 13.93 7.56
CA GLY A 88 16.93 15.11 7.66
C GLY A 88 16.56 16.21 6.65
N GLN A 89 16.15 15.83 5.43
CA GLN A 89 15.62 16.78 4.44
C GLN A 89 14.31 17.44 4.88
N ARG A 90 13.53 16.76 5.73
CA ARG A 90 12.29 17.27 6.36
C ARG A 90 12.54 18.06 7.65
N GLY A 91 13.80 18.23 8.06
CA GLY A 91 14.16 18.94 9.29
C GLY A 91 14.29 18.06 10.53
N TYR A 92 14.24 16.73 10.37
CA TYR A 92 14.25 15.75 11.45
C TYR A 92 15.46 14.80 11.36
N PRO A 93 16.71 15.28 11.48
CA PRO A 93 17.91 14.47 11.22
C PRO A 93 18.22 13.40 12.30
N ASP A 94 17.70 13.56 13.52
CA ASP A 94 18.06 12.73 14.69
C ASP A 94 16.88 11.93 15.25
N VAL A 95 15.87 11.62 14.41
CA VAL A 95 14.71 10.82 14.84
C VAL A 95 15.04 9.33 14.89
N PRO A 96 14.52 8.60 15.89
CA PRO A 96 14.61 7.14 15.91
C PRO A 96 13.86 6.53 14.71
N ILE A 97 14.45 5.50 14.09
CA ILE A 97 13.94 4.85 12.87
C ILE A 97 13.75 3.36 13.12
N GLU A 98 12.59 2.83 12.76
CA GLU A 98 12.26 1.41 12.66
C GLU A 98 11.85 1.10 11.21
N LEU A 99 12.46 0.08 10.60
CA LEU A 99 12.00 -0.44 9.30
C LEU A 99 10.92 -1.48 9.57
N ALA A 100 9.67 -1.15 9.23
CA ALA A 100 8.52 -2.03 9.40
C ALA A 100 8.45 -3.10 8.29
N GLN A 101 8.78 -2.71 7.05
CA GLN A 101 8.83 -3.62 5.91
C GLN A 101 10.00 -3.26 4.99
N VAL A 102 10.66 -4.30 4.48
CA VAL A 102 11.62 -4.21 3.38
C VAL A 102 11.22 -5.26 2.36
N ILE A 103 10.75 -4.80 1.20
CA ILE A 103 10.23 -5.65 0.14
C ILE A 103 11.11 -5.47 -1.09
N ARG A 104 11.59 -6.58 -1.64
CA ARG A 104 12.42 -6.60 -2.84
C ARG A 104 11.69 -7.36 -3.95
N THR A 105 11.63 -6.75 -5.11
CA THR A 105 10.94 -7.33 -6.26
C THR A 105 11.45 -6.72 -7.56
N ASP A 106 11.19 -7.38 -8.68
CA ASP A 106 11.42 -6.85 -10.02
C ASP A 106 10.04 -6.44 -10.51
N LEU A 107 9.72 -5.15 -10.52
CA LEU A 107 8.36 -4.67 -10.81
C LEU A 107 8.00 -4.83 -12.28
N GLU A 108 8.97 -4.71 -13.17
CA GLU A 108 8.76 -4.63 -14.62
C GLU A 108 9.16 -5.92 -15.37
N GLY A 109 9.85 -6.84 -14.69
CA GLY A 109 10.34 -8.08 -15.26
C GLY A 109 11.60 -7.93 -16.10
N ASP A 110 12.38 -6.86 -15.89
CA ASP A 110 13.59 -6.56 -16.65
C ASP A 110 14.87 -7.19 -16.04
N GLY A 111 14.73 -7.82 -14.87
CA GLY A 111 15.82 -8.43 -14.10
C GLY A 111 16.55 -7.48 -13.15
N VAL A 112 16.15 -6.21 -13.08
CA VAL A 112 16.55 -5.24 -12.06
C VAL A 112 15.57 -5.34 -10.90
N TYR A 113 16.08 -5.15 -9.69
CA TYR A 113 15.24 -5.23 -8.50
C TYR A 113 15.07 -3.84 -7.89
N GLU A 114 13.81 -3.50 -7.64
CA GLU A 114 13.40 -2.40 -6.81
C GLU A 114 13.27 -2.85 -5.35
N VAL A 115 13.36 -1.88 -4.45
CA VAL A 115 13.18 -2.10 -3.02
C VAL A 115 12.18 -1.09 -2.48
N ILE A 116 11.08 -1.59 -1.92
CA ILE A 116 10.09 -0.78 -1.23
C ILE A 116 10.38 -0.88 0.27
N VAL A 117 10.49 0.28 0.92
CA VAL A 117 10.80 0.37 2.34
C VAL A 117 9.67 1.12 3.03
N ALA A 118 9.03 0.46 4.00
CA ALA A 118 8.14 1.11 4.94
C ALA A 118 8.90 1.34 6.25
N ALA A 119 9.09 2.59 6.63
CA ALA A 119 9.77 3.02 7.83
C ALA A 119 8.84 3.86 8.71
N ARG A 120 9.08 3.82 10.02
CA ARG A 120 8.30 4.59 10.99
C ARG A 120 9.15 4.97 12.19
N HIS A 121 8.64 5.90 12.98
CA HIS A 121 9.16 6.11 14.32
C HIS A 121 8.85 4.89 15.21
N PRO A 122 9.81 4.34 15.96
CA PRO A 122 9.58 3.26 16.91
C PRO A 122 8.45 3.57 17.90
N GLY A 123 7.54 2.62 18.08
CA GLY A 123 6.39 2.79 18.96
C GLY A 123 5.33 3.77 18.48
N ALA A 124 5.40 4.25 17.22
CA ALA A 124 4.33 4.97 16.58
C ALA A 124 3.08 4.08 16.49
N ALA A 125 2.18 4.22 17.46
CA ALA A 125 0.75 3.99 17.22
C ALA A 125 0.20 5.24 16.51
N SER A 126 -0.87 5.08 15.72
CA SER A 126 -1.50 6.09 14.83
C SER A 126 -2.08 7.34 15.54
N TYR A 127 -1.59 7.67 16.73
CA TYR A 127 -2.12 8.68 17.64
C TYR A 127 -1.03 9.41 18.43
N LEU A 128 0.25 9.02 18.30
CA LEU A 128 1.33 9.78 18.92
C LEU A 128 1.44 11.16 18.28
N ARG A 129 1.61 12.18 19.12
CA ARG A 129 1.67 13.59 18.75
C ARG A 129 2.91 14.21 19.34
N GLU A 130 4.03 13.71 18.86
CA GLU A 130 5.35 14.22 19.17
C GLU A 130 5.98 14.62 17.85
N GLU A 131 6.58 15.81 17.83
CA GLU A 131 7.26 16.34 16.66
C GLU A 131 8.30 15.34 16.15
N GLY A 132 8.26 15.06 14.85
CA GLY A 132 9.17 14.09 14.22
C GLY A 132 8.74 12.63 14.35
N VAL A 133 7.61 12.31 14.98
CA VAL A 133 6.95 11.00 14.78
C VAL A 133 6.52 10.92 13.32
N PHE A 134 6.77 9.78 12.67
CA PHE A 134 6.52 9.63 11.23
C PHE A 134 6.11 8.22 10.82
N SER A 135 5.49 8.15 9.63
CA SER A 135 5.32 6.97 8.78
C SER A 135 5.74 7.36 7.37
N LEU A 136 6.61 6.57 6.75
CA LEU A 136 7.22 6.88 5.47
C LEU A 136 7.30 5.59 4.64
N ILE A 137 6.82 5.62 3.41
CA ILE A 137 7.02 4.53 2.45
C ILE A 137 7.69 5.11 1.21
N PHE A 138 8.78 4.50 0.79
CA PHE A 138 9.48 4.89 -0.42
C PHE A 138 9.90 3.69 -1.26
N LEU A 139 9.95 3.91 -2.57
CA LEU A 139 10.53 3.02 -3.57
C LEU A 139 11.96 3.46 -3.85
N ARG A 140 12.89 2.51 -3.79
CA ARG A 140 14.29 2.69 -4.16
C ARG A 140 14.56 1.87 -5.43
N ARG A 141 15.10 2.53 -6.46
CA ARG A 141 15.49 1.92 -7.73
C ARG A 141 16.95 2.24 -8.06
N VAL A 142 17.55 1.46 -8.95
CA VAL A 142 18.81 1.82 -9.63
C VAL A 142 18.53 2.08 -11.10
N ILE A 143 18.73 3.32 -11.56
CA ILE A 143 18.56 3.76 -12.95
C ILE A 143 19.92 4.21 -13.49
N GLU A 144 20.38 3.60 -14.58
CA GLU A 144 21.70 3.88 -15.20
C GLU A 144 22.92 3.85 -14.22
N GLY A 145 22.78 3.15 -13.09
CA GLY A 145 23.80 3.05 -12.04
C GLY A 145 23.65 4.03 -10.88
N ASP A 146 22.72 4.99 -10.98
CA ASP A 146 22.37 5.92 -9.92
C ASP A 146 21.18 5.41 -9.12
N VAL A 147 21.17 5.70 -7.81
CA VAL A 147 20.09 5.29 -6.91
C VAL A 147 19.02 6.37 -6.91
N GLU A 148 17.82 6.00 -7.33
CA GLU A 148 16.66 6.87 -7.29
C GLU A 148 15.71 6.49 -6.16
N THR A 149 15.00 7.50 -5.63
CA THR A 149 14.04 7.33 -4.55
C THR A 149 12.75 8.06 -4.89
N ALA A 150 11.65 7.32 -4.92
CA ALA A 150 10.31 7.88 -5.03
C ALA A 150 9.56 7.71 -3.71
N ILE A 151 8.94 8.79 -3.22
CA ILE A 151 8.12 8.74 -2.02
C ILE A 151 6.72 8.27 -2.42
N LEU A 152 6.24 7.20 -1.79
CA LEU A 152 4.89 6.65 -2.01
C LEU A 152 3.92 7.12 -0.93
N HIS A 153 4.39 7.23 0.32
CA HIS A 153 3.63 7.77 1.44
C HIS A 153 4.55 8.57 2.36
N ASP A 154 4.04 9.68 2.89
CA ASP A 154 4.76 10.57 3.79
C ASP A 154 3.79 11.20 4.80
N SER A 155 3.95 10.82 6.06
CA SER A 155 3.22 11.42 7.18
C SER A 155 4.20 11.70 8.30
N VAL A 156 4.33 12.97 8.67
CA VAL A 156 5.19 13.42 9.77
C VAL A 156 4.38 14.36 10.65
N PHE A 157 4.46 14.18 11.96
CA PHE A 157 3.86 15.13 12.90
C PHE A 157 4.76 16.37 13.01
N GLU A 158 4.26 17.53 12.60
CA GLU A 158 5.01 18.76 12.53
C GLU A 158 4.78 19.66 13.76
N ALA A 159 5.75 20.54 14.04
CA ALA A 159 5.60 21.56 15.07
C ALA A 159 4.47 22.53 14.72
N GLY A 160 3.39 22.49 15.50
CA GLY A 160 2.23 23.36 15.31
C GLY A 160 0.98 22.63 14.83
N ASP A 161 1.06 21.32 14.61
CA ASP A 161 -0.10 20.47 14.37
C ASP A 161 -1.07 20.52 15.56
N VAL A 162 -2.32 20.90 15.27
CA VAL A 162 -3.38 21.09 16.28
C VAL A 162 -4.66 20.38 15.87
N GLY A 163 -5.24 19.61 16.79
CA GLY A 163 -6.52 18.92 16.61
C GLY A 163 -6.40 17.42 16.77
N LEU A 164 -7.55 16.71 16.77
CA LEU A 164 -7.54 15.24 16.84
C LEU A 164 -7.15 14.59 15.51
N ALA A 165 -7.46 15.26 14.39
CA ALA A 165 -7.20 14.83 13.02
C ALA A 165 -5.76 15.08 12.54
N THR A 166 -4.86 15.54 13.41
CA THR A 166 -3.45 15.82 13.06
C THR A 166 -2.50 14.72 13.55
N SER A 167 -2.99 13.51 13.78
CA SER A 167 -2.11 12.37 14.09
C SER A 167 -1.38 11.88 12.85
N VAL A 168 -0.20 11.29 13.05
CA VAL A 168 0.51 10.58 11.99
C VAL A 168 -0.36 9.45 11.47
N GLU A 169 -0.52 9.42 10.15
CA GLU A 169 -1.13 8.29 9.46
C GLU A 169 -0.14 7.13 9.48
N SER A 170 -0.62 5.94 9.82
CA SER A 170 0.15 4.72 9.66
C SER A 170 -0.16 4.12 8.31
N ALA A 171 0.86 3.89 7.50
CA ALA A 171 0.74 3.14 6.25
C ALA A 171 1.66 1.92 6.23
N GLU A 172 1.25 0.91 5.48
CA GLU A 172 2.02 -0.29 5.17
C GLU A 172 1.80 -0.71 3.71
N VAL A 173 2.71 -1.54 3.19
CA VAL A 173 2.51 -2.19 1.89
C VAL A 173 1.64 -3.43 2.10
N ALA A 174 0.44 -3.42 1.54
CA ALA A 174 -0.52 -4.51 1.66
C ALA A 174 -0.23 -5.63 0.65
N ALA A 175 0.16 -5.25 -0.57
CA ALA A 175 0.48 -6.18 -1.64
C ALA A 175 1.39 -5.55 -2.71
N VAL A 176 2.07 -6.41 -3.46
CA VAL A 176 2.70 -6.06 -4.74
C VAL A 176 2.23 -7.09 -5.76
N ALA A 177 1.57 -6.63 -6.81
CA ALA A 177 0.86 -7.50 -7.74
C ALA A 177 0.57 -6.84 -9.08
N ASP A 178 0.54 -7.62 -10.15
CA ASP A 178 -0.01 -7.23 -11.46
C ASP A 178 -1.54 -7.24 -11.35
N LEU A 179 -2.14 -6.07 -11.14
CA LEU A 179 -3.58 -5.87 -10.94
C LEU A 179 -4.33 -5.66 -12.24
N ASN A 180 -3.63 -5.36 -13.32
CA ASN A 180 -4.23 -4.97 -14.60
C ASN A 180 -4.00 -6.02 -15.72
N GLY A 181 -3.03 -6.92 -15.54
CA GLY A 181 -2.68 -8.02 -16.45
C GLY A 181 -1.65 -7.69 -17.53
N ASP A 182 -0.92 -6.58 -17.43
CA ASP A 182 0.09 -6.15 -18.39
C ASP A 182 1.48 -6.75 -18.13
N GLY A 183 1.66 -7.43 -17.00
CA GLY A 183 2.91 -8.04 -16.56
C GLY A 183 3.83 -7.12 -15.75
N VAL A 184 3.47 -5.86 -15.55
CA VAL A 184 4.12 -4.94 -14.61
C VAL A 184 3.33 -4.96 -13.30
N MET A 185 4.01 -5.05 -12.15
CA MET A 185 3.33 -5.12 -10.86
C MET A 185 3.09 -3.73 -10.26
N GLU A 186 1.87 -3.49 -9.78
CA GLU A 186 1.53 -2.35 -8.95
C GLU A 186 1.85 -2.58 -7.46
N ILE A 187 2.03 -1.47 -6.74
CA ILE A 187 2.24 -1.42 -5.30
C ILE A 187 0.95 -0.96 -4.64
N VAL A 188 0.46 -1.74 -3.68
CA VAL A 188 -0.74 -1.40 -2.92
C VAL A 188 -0.35 -1.03 -1.50
N LEU A 189 -0.72 0.18 -1.11
CA LEU A 189 -0.59 0.67 0.25
C LEU A 189 -1.93 0.61 0.95
N ASP A 190 -1.92 0.20 2.21
CA ASP A 190 -3.04 0.38 3.13
C ASP A 190 -2.62 1.34 4.23
N GLY A 191 -3.50 2.27 4.57
CA GLY A 191 -3.25 3.29 5.57
C GLY A 191 -4.43 3.52 6.49
N SER A 192 -4.13 4.05 7.67
CA SER A 192 -5.13 4.47 8.64
C SER A 192 -4.67 5.67 9.47
N GLY A 193 -5.64 6.47 9.87
CA GLY A 193 -5.47 7.60 10.78
C GLY A 193 -6.51 7.55 11.88
N TYR A 194 -6.71 8.66 12.59
CA TYR A 194 -7.53 8.67 13.81
C TYR A 194 -8.98 8.21 13.58
N GLU A 195 -9.55 8.58 12.44
CA GLU A 195 -10.95 8.30 12.09
C GLU A 195 -11.11 7.89 10.61
N TRP A 196 -10.03 7.48 9.95
CA TRP A 196 -10.10 7.05 8.55
C TRP A 196 -9.19 5.88 8.24
N TYR A 197 -9.53 5.20 7.15
CA TYR A 197 -8.71 4.19 6.50
C TYR A 197 -8.70 4.48 5.00
N TRP A 198 -7.63 4.09 4.33
CA TRP A 198 -7.49 4.25 2.89
C TRP A 198 -6.64 3.13 2.30
N SER A 199 -6.80 2.91 1.00
CA SER A 199 -5.96 2.07 0.18
C SER A 199 -5.57 2.84 -1.08
N GLU A 200 -4.30 2.79 -1.46
CA GLU A 200 -3.78 3.46 -2.66
C GLU A 200 -2.98 2.50 -3.52
N VAL A 201 -3.17 2.59 -4.83
CA VAL A 201 -2.48 1.76 -5.82
C VAL A 201 -1.54 2.64 -6.64
N PHE A 202 -0.27 2.27 -6.66
CA PHE A 202 0.77 2.91 -7.47
C PHE A 202 1.20 1.99 -8.61
N GLU A 203 1.24 2.53 -9.82
CA GLU A 203 1.79 1.87 -11.00
C GLU A 203 3.14 2.50 -11.33
N TYR A 204 4.16 1.68 -11.55
CA TYR A 204 5.41 2.16 -12.10
C TYR A 204 5.26 2.34 -13.62
N VAL A 205 5.45 3.57 -14.12
CA VAL A 205 5.20 3.87 -15.54
C VAL A 205 6.46 3.73 -16.38
N ASP A 206 7.53 4.44 -16.01
CA ASP A 206 8.84 4.41 -16.66
C ASP A 206 9.88 5.14 -15.81
N ASP A 207 11.16 5.08 -16.22
CA ASP A 207 12.29 5.76 -15.57
C ASP A 207 12.14 7.29 -15.47
N ASP A 208 11.36 7.92 -16.36
CA ASP A 208 11.17 9.37 -16.37
C ASP A 208 10.06 9.82 -15.39
N LEU A 209 9.00 9.01 -15.24
CA LEU A 209 7.80 9.31 -14.46
C LEU A 209 7.79 8.67 -13.08
N GLY A 210 8.37 7.49 -12.94
CA GLY A 210 8.36 6.71 -11.71
C GLY A 210 6.96 6.16 -11.35
N PRO A 211 6.72 5.87 -10.05
CA PRO A 211 5.43 5.39 -9.57
C PRO A 211 4.37 6.51 -9.59
N VAL A 212 3.19 6.21 -10.12
CA VAL A 212 2.05 7.13 -10.23
C VAL A 212 0.83 6.50 -9.56
N SER A 213 0.16 7.29 -8.71
CA SER A 213 -1.11 6.88 -8.10
C SER A 213 -2.19 6.69 -9.17
N ARG A 214 -2.80 5.51 -9.20
CA ARG A 214 -3.86 5.12 -10.14
C ARG A 214 -5.23 5.07 -9.48
N MET A 215 -5.27 4.75 -8.20
CA MET A 215 -6.50 4.59 -7.44
C MET A 215 -6.24 4.93 -5.99
N LEU A 216 -7.14 5.72 -5.41
CA LEU A 216 -7.23 5.95 -3.96
C LEU A 216 -8.69 5.71 -3.55
N CYS A 217 -8.89 4.87 -2.55
CA CYS A 217 -10.18 4.64 -1.92
C CYS A 217 -10.02 4.77 -0.41
N GLY A 218 -11.06 5.22 0.29
CA GLY A 218 -11.01 5.33 1.75
C GLY A 218 -12.37 5.62 2.35
N GLY A 219 -12.48 5.43 3.65
CA GLY A 219 -13.68 5.65 4.43
C GLY A 219 -13.35 6.21 5.81
N GLY A 220 -14.34 6.85 6.42
CA GLY A 220 -14.27 7.32 7.81
C GLY A 220 -15.13 6.46 8.73
N VAL A 221 -14.77 6.42 10.01
CA VAL A 221 -15.59 5.84 11.10
C VAL A 221 -16.60 6.84 11.66
#